data_AF-A0A8T7L7V8-F1
#
_entry.id   AF-A0A8T7L7V8-F1
#
_cell.length_a   1.000
_cell.length_b   1.000
_cell.length_c   1.000
_cell.angle_alpha   90.00
_cell.angle_beta   90.00
_cell.angle_gamma   90.00
#
_symmetry.space_group_name_H-M   'P 1'
#
loop_
_entity.id
_entity.type
_entity.pdbx_description
1 polymer ?
#
loop_
_entity_poly.entity_id
_entity_poly.type
_entity_poly.pdbx_seq_one_letter_code
_entity_poly.pdbx_strand_id
1 'polypeptide(L)' 'MDFIKLDIDKAETLPARQQFNLVQRSQYALVDAEGNVIQRWFGFLDEAEVTRFLNEYLAAE' A
#
# COMPACT_ATOMS: atom_id res chain seq x y z
N MET A 1 -8.80 0.64 9.24
CA MET A 1 -7.68 0.69 8.28
C MET A 1 -6.44 1.03 9.06
N ASP A 2 -5.41 0.20 8.93
CA ASP A 2 -4.13 0.41 9.61
C ASP A 2 -3.08 0.88 8.60
N PHE A 3 -2.22 1.82 9.03
CA PHE A 3 -1.12 2.31 8.23
C PHE A 3 0.18 1.69 8.72
N ILE A 4 0.79 0.85 7.89
CA ILE A 4 2.05 0.18 8.20
C ILE A 4 3.17 0.89 7.44
N LYS A 5 4.08 1.53 8.18
CA LYS A 5 5.26 2.17 7.60
C LYS A 5 6.40 1.17 7.48
N LEU A 6 6.82 0.88 6.26
CA LEU A 6 8.02 0.08 5.97
C LEU A 6 9.18 1.00 5.63
N ASP A 7 10.15 1.10 6.54
CA ASP A 7 11.37 1.89 6.32
C ASP A 7 12.37 1.13 5.44
N ILE A 8 12.72 1.67 4.26
CA ILE A 8 13.64 1.02 3.31
C ILE A 8 15.05 0.83 3.88
N ASP A 9 15.46 1.68 4.83
CA ASP A 9 16.83 1.67 5.38
C ASP A 9 16.98 0.61 6.49
N LYS A 10 15.87 0.01 6.92
CA LYS A 10 15.82 -1.03 7.94
C LYS A 10 15.79 -2.41 7.30
N ALA A 11 16.80 -3.23 7.59
CA ALA A 11 16.93 -4.57 7.02
C ALA A 11 15.74 -5.48 7.40
N GLU A 12 15.18 -5.29 8.60
CA GLU A 12 14.04 -6.07 9.08
C GLU A 12 12.76 -5.86 8.25
N THR A 13 12.66 -4.79 7.46
CA THR A 13 11.50 -4.53 6.59
C THR A 13 11.64 -5.17 5.21
N LEU A 14 12.84 -5.66 4.85
CA LEU A 14 13.13 -6.19 3.52
C LEU A 14 12.18 -7.33 3.10
N PRO A 15 11.88 -8.34 3.95
CA PRO A 15 10.98 -9.43 3.57
C PRO A 15 9.57 -8.92 3.20
N ALA A 16 9.01 -8.04 4.02
CA ALA A 16 7.70 -7.44 3.78
C ALA A 16 7.71 -6.57 2.51
N ARG A 17 8.76 -5.77 2.30
CA ARG A 17 8.91 -4.96 1.09
C ARG A 17 9.00 -5.82 -0.17
N GLN A 18 9.72 -6.93 -0.13
CA GLN A 18 9.80 -7.87 -1.26
C GLN A 18 8.45 -8.54 -1.54
N GLN A 19 7.74 -8.97 -0.50
CA GLN A 19 6.40 -9.57 -0.63
C GLN A 19 5.42 -8.66 -1.37
N PHE A 20 5.42 -7.36 -1.06
CA PHE A 20 4.51 -6.39 -1.66
C PHE A 20 5.08 -5.65 -2.89
N ASN A 21 6.30 -6.01 -3.32
CA ASN A 21 7.06 -5.35 -4.39
C ASN A 21 7.31 -3.84 -4.16
N LEU A 22 7.61 -3.47 -2.91
CA LEU A 22 7.93 -2.12 -2.46
C LEU A 22 9.46 -1.88 -2.48
N VAL A 23 10.05 -1.91 -3.66
CA VAL A 23 11.50 -1.91 -3.88
C VAL A 23 12.13 -0.50 -3.93
N GLN A 24 11.32 0.56 -4.00
CA GLN A 24 11.79 1.95 -4.05
C GLN A 24 10.97 2.87 -3.14
N ARG A 25 11.40 4.13 -3.00
CA ARG A 25 10.65 5.21 -2.35
C ARG A 25 10.11 6.18 -3.41
N SER A 26 8.94 6.80 -3.25
CA SER A 26 7.84 6.52 -2.32
C SER A 26 6.83 5.60 -2.99
N GLN A 27 6.49 4.47 -2.37
CA GLN A 27 5.57 3.48 -2.90
C GLN A 27 4.56 3.10 -1.81
N TYR A 28 3.32 2.85 -2.22
CA TYR A 28 2.22 2.50 -1.33
C TYR A 28 1.50 1.29 -1.90
N ALA A 29 1.07 0.38 -1.04
CA ALA A 29 0.24 -0.76 -1.39
C ALA A 29 -0.97 -0.78 -0.46
N LEU A 30 -2.17 -0.90 -1.03
CA LEU A 30 -3.38 -1.21 -0.28
C LEU A 30 -3.61 -2.72 -0.34
N VAL A 31 -3.80 -3.31 0.83
CA VAL A 31 -3.92 -4.75 1.02
C VAL A 31 -5.25 -5.03 1.72
N ASP A 32 -5.99 -6.02 1.25
CA ASP A 32 -7.21 -6.49 1.90
C ASP A 32 -6.91 -7.36 3.13
N ALA A 33 -7.96 -7.83 3.81
CA ALA A 33 -7.82 -8.67 5.01
C ALA A 33 -7.24 -10.07 4.72
N GLU A 34 -7.29 -10.53 3.47
CA GLU A 34 -6.74 -11.83 3.03
C GLU A 34 -5.26 -11.72 2.61
N GLY A 35 -4.73 -10.50 2.53
CA GLY A 35 -3.35 -10.23 2.13
C GLY A 35 -3.17 -9.95 0.64
N ASN A 36 -4.25 -9.80 -0.13
CA ASN A 36 -4.17 -9.48 -1.55
C ASN A 36 -3.90 -7.98 -1.75
N VAL A 37 -2.98 -7.65 -2.66
CA VAL A 37 -2.73 -6.26 -3.05
C VAL A 37 -3.80 -5.82 -4.04
N ILE A 38 -4.71 -4.95 -3.59
CA ILE A 38 -5.82 -4.45 -4.41
C ILE A 38 -5.47 -3.14 -5.14
N GLN A 39 -4.46 -2.40 -4.67
CA GLN A 39 -3.97 -1.20 -5.36
C GLN A 39 -2.51 -0.86 -5.03
N ARG A 40 -1.81 -0.23 -5.97
CA ARG A 40 -0.46 0.33 -5.78
C ARG A 40 -0.37 1.76 -6.29
N TRP A 41 0.36 2.59 -5.53
CA TRP A 41 0.69 3.95 -5.93
C TRP A 41 2.20 4.18 -5.88
N PHE A 42 2.68 5.03 -6.79
CA PHE A 42 4.07 5.43 -6.91
C PHE A 42 4.17 6.96 -6.87
N GLY A 43 5.12 7.48 -6.09
CA GLY A 43 5.33 8.91 -5.95
C GLY A 43 4.47 9.53 -4.85
N PHE A 44 4.01 10.76 -5.06
CA PHE A 44 3.13 11.44 -4.12
C PHE A 44 1.74 10.81 -4.16
N LEU A 45 1.13 10.62 -2.99
CA LEU A 45 -0.22 10.08 -2.85
C LEU A 45 -1.08 11.08 -2.08
N ASP A 46 -2.16 11.54 -2.72
CA ASP A 46 -3.16 12.42 -2.13
C ASP A 46 -4.22 11.61 -1.37
N GLU A 47 -4.65 12.11 -0.22
CA GLU A 47 -5.75 11.54 0.56
C GLU A 47 -7.04 11.42 -0.28
N ALA A 48 -7.34 12.44 -1.11
CA ALA A 48 -8.53 12.41 -1.96
C ALA A 48 -8.51 11.24 -2.95
N GLU A 49 -7.33 10.85 -3.44
CA GLU A 49 -7.16 9.71 -4.33
C GLU A 49 -7.41 8.39 -3.59
N VAL A 50 -6.87 8.26 -2.38
CA VAL A 50 -7.07 7.07 -1.53
C VAL A 50 -8.55 6.91 -1.16
N THR A 51 -9.19 7.99 -0.70
CA THR A 51 -10.61 7.96 -0.31
C THR A 51 -11.51 7.61 -1.49
N ARG A 52 -11.23 8.18 -2.68
CA ARG A 52 -11.98 7.85 -3.89
C ARG A 52 -11.86 6.37 -4.23
N PHE A 53 -10.64 5.83 -4.25
CA PHE A 53 -10.42 4.41 -4.54
C PHE A 53 -11.12 3.49 -3.54
N LEU A 54 -11.00 3.78 -2.24
CA LEU A 54 -11.64 2.99 -1.19
C LEU A 54 -13.17 2.97 -1.34
N ASN A 55 -13.79 4.12 -1.62
CA ASN A 55 -15.23 4.20 -1.84
C ASN A 55 -15.68 3.41 -3.08
N GLU A 56 -14.91 3.47 -4.17
CA GLU A 56 -15.18 2.70 -5.39
C GLU A 56 -15.07 1.19 -5.14
N TYR A 57 -14.03 0.76 -4.41
CA TYR A 57 -13.80 -0.65 -4.09
C TYR A 57 -14.88 -1.23 -3.17
N LEU A 58 -15.18 -0.55 -2.06
CA LEU A 58 -16.18 -0.99 -1.08
C LEU A 58 -17.63 -0.99 -1.63
N ALA A 59 -17.89 -0.22 -2.68
CA ALA A 59 -19.19 -0.23 -3.35
C ALA A 59 -19.32 -1.37 -4.38
N ALA A 60 -18.22 -2.00 -4.77
CA ALA A 60 -18.17 -3.09 -5.74
C ALA A 60 -18.17 -4.49 -5.09
N GLU A 61 -17.91 -4.58 -3.78
CA GLU A 61 -18.09 -5.77 -2.94
C GLU A 61 -19.55 -5.95 -2.49
#